data_AF-A0A9R0T1L7-F1
#
_entry.id   AF-A0A9R0T1L7-F1
#
_cell.length_a   1.000
_cell.length_b   1.000
_cell.length_c   1.000
_cell.angle_alpha   90.00
_cell.angle_beta   90.00
_cell.angle_gamma   90.00
#
_symmetry.space_group_name_H-M   'P 1'
#
loop_
_entity.id
_entity.type
_entity.pdbx_description
1 polymer ?
#
loop_
_entity_poly.entity_id
_entity_poly.type
_entity_poly.pdbx_seq_one_letter_code
_entity_poly.pdbx_strand_id
1 'polypeptide(L)'
;MGILRNTVSKTYNRISDLRKEIQTLRKSIQVGKEASAKAIKELEEAKSILEIVEGQPVSSERPGRLRRLQGFADKAKEEEVTIEESLEAKQALLARGLEEGKELLRLLFKSFVDVLTECLPPVSADGDVPNLRAGDPNVTFPASDPEAVTMEIDNENGADNNSQVNGENTEVGYTIGELEQWCLCTLGYLKSFSRQYATEIWSHIGMLDEEVFVESIHPLIRKAAFSGLCRQMNQ
;
A
#
# COMPACT_ATOMS: atom_id res chain seq x y z
N MET A 1 -11.19 -13.42 2.76
CA MET A 1 -11.61 -12.03 3.07
C MET A 1 -10.79 -11.33 4.16
N GLY A 2 -10.47 -11.98 5.28
CA GLY A 2 -9.53 -11.41 6.26
C GLY A 2 -8.13 -11.13 5.70
N ILE A 3 -7.69 -11.93 4.72
CA ILE A 3 -6.36 -11.84 4.09
C ILE A 3 -6.18 -10.50 3.36
N LEU A 4 -7.12 -10.10 2.50
CA LEU A 4 -6.98 -8.88 1.72
C LEU A 4 -6.89 -7.62 2.59
N ARG A 5 -7.82 -7.49 3.53
CA ARG A 5 -7.81 -6.41 4.53
C ARG A 5 -6.50 -6.39 5.30
N ASN A 6 -6.02 -7.56 5.74
CA ASN A 6 -4.77 -7.68 6.47
C ASN A 6 -3.58 -7.23 5.62
N THR A 7 -3.53 -7.60 4.34
CA THR A 7 -2.47 -7.16 3.43
C THR A 7 -2.46 -5.64 3.29
N VAL A 8 -3.60 -5.02 2.97
CA VAL A 8 -3.70 -3.57 2.81
C VAL A 8 -3.36 -2.85 4.12
N SER A 9 -3.89 -3.31 5.25
CA SER A 9 -3.56 -2.75 6.56
C SER A 9 -2.07 -2.86 6.90
N LYS A 10 -1.44 -4.02 6.63
CA LYS A 10 0.01 -4.19 6.87
C LYS A 10 0.84 -3.24 6.02
N THR A 11 0.49 -3.07 4.73
CA THR A 11 1.19 -2.15 3.83
C THR A 11 1.12 -0.71 4.36
N TYR A 12 -0.07 -0.21 4.68
CA TYR A 12 -0.21 1.17 5.14
C TYR A 12 0.30 1.41 6.57
N ASN A 13 0.23 0.41 7.44
CA ASN A 13 0.90 0.48 8.74
C ASN A 13 2.41 0.60 8.58
N ARG A 14 3.01 -0.19 7.68
CA ARG A 14 4.44 -0.11 7.39
C ARG A 14 4.85 1.27 6.86
N ILE A 15 4.07 1.84 5.94
CA ILE A 15 4.28 3.19 5.43
C ILE A 15 4.19 4.23 6.57
N SER A 16 3.18 4.11 7.44
CA SER A 16 2.99 4.98 8.60
C SER A 16 4.19 4.94 9.55
N ASP A 17 4.67 3.73 9.87
CA ASP A 17 5.80 3.55 10.77
C ASP A 17 7.11 4.07 10.16
N LEU A 18 7.35 3.84 8.86
CA LEU A 18 8.48 4.43 8.14
C LEU A 18 8.46 5.97 8.19
N ARG A 19 7.29 6.60 8.04
CA ARG A 19 7.15 8.06 8.16
C ARG A 19 7.54 8.55 9.56
N LYS A 20 7.13 7.85 10.62
CA LYS A 20 7.49 8.18 12.01
C LYS A 20 8.98 8.00 12.27
N GLU A 21 9.56 6.89 11.79
CA GLU A 21 11.00 6.62 11.89
C GLU A 21 11.82 7.72 11.18
N ILE A 22 11.44 8.09 9.95
CA ILE A 22 12.08 9.17 9.19
C ILE A 22 11.99 10.50 9.93
N GLN A 23 10.83 10.85 10.49
CA GLN A 23 10.67 12.07 11.27
C GLN A 23 11.57 12.08 12.50
N THR A 24 11.75 10.93 13.14
CA THR A 24 12.64 10.76 14.31
C THR A 24 14.10 10.92 13.90
N LEU A 25 14.53 10.26 12.82
CA LEU A 25 15.90 10.39 12.28
C LEU A 25 16.23 11.82 11.88
N ARG A 26 15.31 12.55 11.24
CA ARG A 26 15.51 13.97 10.91
C ARG A 26 15.79 14.83 12.13
N LYS A 27 15.09 14.58 13.25
CA LYS A 27 15.35 15.28 14.52
C LYS A 27 16.71 14.90 15.10
N SER A 28 17.07 13.61 15.05
CA SER A 28 18.39 13.13 15.51
C SER A 28 19.54 13.73 14.70
N ILE A 29 19.39 13.86 13.37
CA ILE A 29 20.38 14.52 12.50
C ILE A 29 20.56 15.99 12.88
N GLN A 30 19.48 16.71 13.16
CA GLN A 30 19.57 18.11 13.57
C GLN A 30 20.42 18.26 14.85
N VAL A 31 20.15 17.41 15.86
CA VAL A 31 20.93 17.40 17.10
C VAL A 31 22.38 16.95 16.86
N GLY A 32 22.58 15.95 16.01
CA GLY A 32 23.92 15.44 15.64
C GLY A 32 24.77 16.50 14.95
N LYS A 33 24.18 17.27 14.01
CA LYS A 33 24.84 18.39 13.32
C LYS A 33 25.26 19.49 14.27
N GLU A 34 24.42 19.84 15.23
CA GLU A 34 24.76 20.83 16.26
C GLU A 34 25.92 20.35 17.14
N ALA A 35 25.92 19.08 17.54
CA ALA A 35 27.00 18.49 18.32
C ALA A 35 28.33 18.40 17.54
N SER A 36 28.27 17.97 16.27
CA SER A 36 29.38 17.92 15.32
C SER A 36 29.99 19.31 15.11
N ALA A 37 29.17 20.32 14.81
CA ALA A 37 29.61 21.71 14.66
C ALA A 37 30.27 22.25 15.93
N LYS A 38 29.74 21.92 17.11
CA LYS A 38 30.34 22.30 18.40
C LYS A 38 31.71 21.65 18.60
N ALA A 39 31.84 20.35 18.34
CA ALA A 39 33.12 19.64 18.48
C ALA A 39 34.19 20.16 17.51
N ILE A 40 33.80 20.46 16.27
CA ILE A 40 34.69 21.08 15.27
C ILE A 40 35.13 22.47 15.73
N LYS A 41 34.20 23.29 16.24
CA LYS A 41 34.52 24.62 16.74
C LYS A 41 35.51 24.59 17.91
N GLU A 42 35.29 23.73 18.91
CA GLU A 42 36.20 23.56 20.05
C GLU A 42 37.60 23.11 19.61
N LEU A 43 37.68 22.27 18.57
CA LEU A 43 38.93 21.83 17.98
C LEU A 43 39.67 22.96 17.24
N GLU A 44 38.96 23.74 16.41
CA GLU A 44 39.56 24.86 15.68
C GLU A 44 39.98 25.99 16.62
N GLU A 45 39.21 26.26 17.69
CA GLU A 45 39.62 27.19 18.75
C GLU A 45 40.93 26.73 19.42
N ALA A 46 41.06 25.45 19.76
CA ALA A 46 42.29 24.90 20.34
C ALA A 46 43.48 24.94 19.38
N LYS A 47 43.26 24.80 18.07
CA LYS A 47 44.31 24.95 17.03
C LYS A 47 44.74 26.41 16.87
N SER A 48 43.80 27.35 16.86
CA SER A 48 44.09 28.78 16.70
C SER A 48 44.90 29.35 17.87
N ILE A 49 44.66 28.85 19.10
CA ILE A 49 45.48 29.19 20.28
C ILE A 49 46.94 28.76 20.08
N LEU A 50 47.22 27.69 19.32
CA LEU A 50 48.57 27.26 18.98
C LEU A 50 49.22 28.15 17.90
N GLU A 51 48.46 28.58 16.89
CA GLU A 51 48.94 29.40 15.77
C GLU A 51 49.38 30.81 16.23
N ILE A 52 48.71 31.37 17.23
CA ILE A 52 49.05 32.69 17.80
C ILE A 52 50.34 32.65 18.66
N VAL A 53 50.90 31.47 18.93
CA VAL A 53 52.04 31.25 19.85
C VAL A 53 53.40 31.12 19.12
N GLU A 54 53.50 31.49 17.84
CA GLU A 54 54.77 31.49 17.07
C GLU A 54 55.65 32.74 17.30
N GLY A 55 56.14 32.91 18.53
CA GLY A 55 57.17 33.91 18.86
C GLY A 55 58.21 33.49 19.91
N GLN A 56 57.89 32.58 20.83
CA GLN A 56 58.85 31.95 21.77
C GLN A 56 58.21 30.72 22.46
N PRO A 57 58.99 29.68 22.82
CA PRO A 57 58.42 28.37 23.14
C PRO A 57 57.99 28.28 24.61
N VAL A 58 56.69 28.38 24.87
CA VAL A 58 56.07 27.81 26.07
C VAL A 58 54.80 27.10 25.62
N SER A 59 54.86 25.77 25.54
CA SER A 59 53.73 24.92 25.13
C SER A 59 52.61 25.00 26.17
N SER A 60 51.62 25.87 25.97
CA SER A 60 50.44 25.93 26.84
C SER A 60 49.38 24.88 26.46
N GLU A 61 49.27 24.52 25.18
CA GLU A 61 48.31 23.51 24.70
C GLU A 61 48.95 22.10 24.68
N ARG A 62 48.33 21.12 25.36
CA ARG A 62 48.89 19.76 25.45
C ARG A 62 48.56 18.96 24.19
N PRO A 63 49.54 18.34 23.49
CA PRO A 63 49.30 17.50 22.31
C PRO A 63 48.28 16.37 22.56
N GLY A 64 48.20 15.88 23.79
CA GLY A 64 47.19 14.89 24.20
C GLY A 64 45.75 15.42 24.20
N ARG A 65 45.52 16.71 24.47
CA ARG A 65 44.19 17.34 24.42
C ARG A 65 43.71 17.51 22.98
N LEU A 66 44.58 18.00 22.09
CA LEU A 66 44.28 18.15 20.66
C LEU A 66 43.91 16.80 20.02
N ARG A 67 44.68 15.74 20.28
CA ARG A 67 44.34 14.40 19.78
C ARG A 67 42.99 13.89 20.27
N ARG A 68 42.59 14.22 21.51
CA ARG A 68 41.27 13.86 22.04
C ARG A 68 40.15 14.64 21.35
N LEU A 69 40.32 15.96 21.19
CA LEU A 69 39.35 16.80 20.48
C LEU A 69 39.19 16.35 19.03
N GLN A 70 40.28 15.97 18.37
CA GLN A 70 40.25 15.42 17.01
C GLN A 70 39.44 14.12 16.98
N GLY A 71 39.71 13.19 17.89
CA GLY A 71 38.92 11.95 17.99
C GLY A 71 37.43 12.20 18.27
N PHE A 72 37.07 13.21 19.07
CA PHE A 72 35.67 13.58 19.29
C PHE A 72 35.01 14.19 18.05
N ALA A 73 35.72 15.08 17.35
CA ALA A 73 35.21 15.67 16.12
C ALA A 73 35.03 14.62 15.01
N ASP A 74 35.99 13.70 14.87
CA ASP A 74 35.92 12.62 13.88
C ASP A 74 34.77 11.65 14.20
N LYS A 75 34.63 11.24 15.46
CA LYS A 75 33.53 10.37 15.91
C LYS A 75 32.16 11.03 15.72
N ALA A 76 32.04 12.31 16.04
CA ALA A 76 30.78 13.05 15.85
C ALA A 76 30.39 13.14 14.37
N LYS A 77 31.36 13.33 13.47
CA LYS A 77 31.12 13.28 12.02
C LYS A 77 30.75 11.89 11.53
N GLU A 78 31.41 10.85 12.02
CA GLU A 78 31.10 9.46 11.65
C GLU A 78 29.67 9.08 12.08
N GLU A 79 29.26 9.46 13.30
CA GLU A 79 27.89 9.27 13.78
C GLU A 79 26.88 10.06 12.95
N GLU A 80 27.19 11.31 12.58
CA GLU A 80 26.35 12.12 11.68
C GLU A 80 26.13 11.42 10.33
N VAL A 81 27.22 10.99 9.68
CA VAL A 81 27.17 10.26 8.39
C VAL A 81 26.35 8.97 8.52
N THR A 82 26.56 8.20 9.59
CA THR A 82 25.82 6.95 9.82
C THR A 82 24.30 7.19 9.93
N ILE A 83 23.88 8.27 10.59
CA ILE A 83 22.46 8.61 10.72
C ILE A 83 21.91 9.14 9.38
N GLU A 84 22.70 9.89 8.62
CA GLU A 84 22.32 10.35 7.27
C GLU A 84 22.11 9.17 6.30
N GLU A 85 23.02 8.20 6.28
CA GLU A 85 22.89 6.97 5.49
C GLU A 85 21.63 6.17 5.89
N SER A 86 21.35 6.08 7.19
CA SER A 86 20.13 5.45 7.70
C SER A 86 18.86 6.18 7.25
N LEU A 87 18.88 7.52 7.26
CA LEU A 87 17.78 8.34 6.76
C LEU A 87 17.55 8.09 5.26
N GLU A 88 18.61 8.07 4.46
CA GLU A 88 18.53 7.79 3.02
C GLU A 88 17.92 6.41 2.75
N ALA A 89 18.42 5.37 3.43
CA ALA A 89 17.90 4.01 3.30
C ALA A 89 16.40 3.94 3.65
N LYS A 90 15.97 4.62 4.72
CA LYS A 90 14.54 4.66 5.12
C LYS A 90 13.69 5.44 4.13
N GLN A 91 14.20 6.53 3.56
CA GLN A 91 13.50 7.27 2.50
C GLN A 91 13.32 6.42 1.24
N ALA A 92 14.33 5.65 0.85
CA ALA A 92 14.22 4.70 -0.27
C ALA A 92 13.17 3.61 0.00
N LEU A 93 13.13 3.07 1.23
CA LEU A 93 12.08 2.11 1.64
C LEU A 93 10.68 2.73 1.63
N LEU A 94 10.54 3.99 2.07
CA LEU A 94 9.26 4.70 2.02
C LEU A 94 8.81 4.92 0.57
N ALA A 95 9.70 5.37 -0.30
CA ALA A 95 9.38 5.58 -1.72
C ALA A 95 8.90 4.27 -2.37
N ARG A 96 9.59 3.16 -2.11
CA ARG A 96 9.18 1.83 -2.57
C ARG A 96 7.82 1.44 -2.01
N GLY A 97 7.61 1.58 -0.70
CA GLY A 97 6.35 1.22 -0.05
C GLY A 97 5.15 2.04 -0.57
N LEU A 98 5.36 3.31 -0.94
CA LEU A 98 4.32 4.13 -1.55
C LEU A 98 3.95 3.64 -2.94
N GLU A 99 4.93 3.25 -3.77
CA GLU A 99 4.65 2.69 -5.09
C GLU A 99 3.97 1.32 -5.00
N GLU A 100 4.44 0.45 -4.10
CA GLU A 100 3.79 -0.84 -3.83
C GLU A 100 2.34 -0.66 -3.34
N GLY A 101 2.09 0.33 -2.47
CA GLY A 101 0.76 0.66 -1.99
C GLY A 101 -0.17 1.14 -3.11
N LYS A 102 0.35 1.98 -4.01
CA LYS A 102 -0.37 2.44 -5.21
C LYS A 102 -0.72 1.27 -6.13
N GLU A 103 0.26 0.43 -6.47
CA GLU A 103 0.04 -0.75 -7.33
C GLU A 103 -0.93 -1.76 -6.70
N LEU A 104 -0.85 -1.96 -5.39
CA LEU A 104 -1.81 -2.80 -4.67
C LEU A 104 -3.23 -2.28 -4.83
N LEU A 105 -3.47 -0.98 -4.58
CA LEU A 105 -4.81 -0.41 -4.78
C LEU A 105 -5.29 -0.54 -6.22
N ARG A 106 -4.42 -0.25 -7.19
CA ARG A 106 -4.72 -0.36 -8.63
C ARG A 106 -5.18 -1.76 -9.00
N LEU A 107 -4.39 -2.79 -8.64
CA LEU A 107 -4.71 -4.18 -8.91
C LEU A 107 -6.01 -4.62 -8.22
N LEU A 108 -6.25 -4.15 -6.99
CA LEU A 108 -7.46 -4.50 -6.26
C LEU A 108 -8.71 -3.92 -6.91
N PHE A 109 -8.70 -2.62 -7.20
CA PHE A 109 -9.83 -2.00 -7.87
C PHE A 109 -10.06 -2.57 -9.26
N LYS A 110 -8.99 -2.83 -10.02
CA LYS A 110 -9.08 -3.51 -11.32
C LYS A 110 -9.70 -4.90 -11.18
N SER A 111 -9.26 -5.71 -10.23
CA SER A 111 -9.86 -7.04 -10.00
C SER A 111 -11.34 -6.96 -9.62
N PHE A 112 -11.76 -5.95 -8.84
CA PHE A 112 -13.17 -5.73 -8.57
C PHE A 112 -13.93 -5.36 -9.83
N VAL A 113 -13.37 -4.48 -10.67
CA VAL A 113 -13.98 -4.06 -11.93
C VAL A 113 -14.13 -5.24 -12.88
N ASP A 114 -13.06 -6.00 -13.10
CA ASP A 114 -13.04 -7.11 -14.04
C ASP A 114 -14.11 -8.16 -13.68
N VAL A 115 -14.09 -8.66 -12.44
CA VAL A 115 -15.03 -9.70 -12.00
C VAL A 115 -16.47 -9.18 -11.94
N LEU A 116 -16.69 -7.94 -11.47
CA LEU A 116 -18.04 -7.37 -11.45
C LEU A 116 -18.56 -7.07 -12.86
N THR A 117 -17.71 -6.68 -13.81
CA THR A 117 -18.16 -6.39 -15.18
C THR A 117 -18.56 -7.67 -15.90
N GLU A 118 -17.89 -8.78 -15.63
CA GLU A 118 -18.27 -10.11 -16.13
C GLU A 118 -19.60 -10.61 -15.53
N CYS A 119 -19.91 -10.23 -14.29
CA CYS A 119 -21.06 -10.76 -13.56
C CYS A 119 -22.28 -9.82 -13.55
N LEU A 120 -22.09 -8.52 -13.80
CA LEU A 120 -23.17 -7.56 -13.76
C LEU A 120 -23.97 -7.56 -15.06
N PRO A 121 -25.29 -7.31 -15.00
CA PRO A 121 -26.10 -7.15 -16.19
C PRO A 121 -25.64 -5.95 -17.02
N PRO A 122 -25.79 -5.97 -18.35
CA PRO A 122 -25.49 -4.82 -19.17
C PRO A 122 -26.39 -3.64 -18.80
N VAL A 123 -25.85 -2.43 -18.95
CA VAL A 123 -26.63 -1.19 -18.80
C VAL A 123 -27.63 -1.12 -19.96
N SER A 124 -28.88 -0.76 -19.67
CA SER A 124 -29.89 -0.59 -20.71
C SER A 124 -29.48 0.49 -21.72
N ALA A 125 -29.96 0.37 -22.96
CA ALA A 125 -29.77 1.40 -24.00
C ALA A 125 -30.30 2.78 -23.56
N ASP A 126 -31.29 2.81 -22.67
CA ASP A 126 -31.85 4.03 -22.09
C ASP A 126 -31.02 4.60 -20.93
N GLY A 127 -29.88 3.97 -20.61
CA GLY A 127 -29.00 4.38 -19.51
C GLY A 127 -29.52 4.01 -18.12
N ASP A 128 -30.63 3.28 -18.03
CA ASP A 128 -31.17 2.86 -16.74
C ASP A 128 -30.26 1.82 -16.07
N VAL A 129 -30.06 2.01 -14.77
CA VAL A 129 -29.12 1.20 -13.97
C VAL A 129 -29.86 -0.03 -13.46
N PRO A 130 -29.36 -1.26 -13.73
CA PRO A 130 -30.06 -2.49 -13.32
C PRO A 130 -30.36 -2.53 -11.82
N ASN A 131 -31.62 -2.79 -11.47
CA ASN A 131 -32.05 -2.91 -10.08
C ASN A 131 -31.90 -4.36 -9.58
N LEU A 132 -30.71 -4.70 -9.11
CA LEU A 132 -30.38 -6.01 -8.54
C LEU A 132 -31.20 -6.39 -7.27
N ARG A 133 -31.95 -5.45 -6.68
CA ARG A 133 -32.76 -5.70 -5.47
C ARG A 133 -34.21 -6.10 -5.77
N ALA A 134 -34.66 -5.91 -7.01
CA ALA A 134 -36.07 -6.09 -7.39
C ALA A 134 -36.41 -7.51 -7.86
N GLY A 135 -35.41 -8.38 -8.11
CA GLY A 135 -35.65 -9.69 -8.72
C GLY A 135 -36.36 -9.55 -10.07
N ASP A 136 -35.95 -8.55 -10.86
CA ASP A 136 -36.65 -8.15 -12.07
C ASP A 136 -36.35 -9.19 -13.17
N PRO A 137 -37.36 -9.95 -13.67
CA PRO A 137 -37.14 -11.07 -14.60
C PRO A 137 -36.59 -10.64 -15.96
N ASN A 138 -36.49 -9.33 -16.22
CA ASN A 138 -35.97 -8.77 -17.47
C ASN A 138 -34.45 -8.52 -17.45
N VAL A 139 -33.78 -8.78 -16.32
CA VAL A 139 -32.33 -8.59 -16.17
C VAL A 139 -31.62 -9.85 -16.68
N THR A 140 -31.09 -9.78 -17.91
CA THR A 140 -30.33 -10.89 -18.52
C THR A 140 -28.88 -10.85 -18.05
N PHE A 141 -28.46 -11.89 -17.32
CA PHE A 141 -27.06 -12.10 -16.94
C PHE A 141 -26.31 -12.87 -18.04
N PRO A 142 -25.00 -12.62 -18.22
CA PRO A 142 -24.18 -13.43 -19.12
C PRO A 142 -24.10 -14.88 -18.60
N ALA A 143 -24.29 -15.85 -19.50
CA ALA A 143 -24.13 -17.27 -19.19
C ALA A 143 -22.64 -17.63 -19.14
N SER A 144 -22.22 -18.41 -18.14
CA SER A 144 -20.84 -18.91 -18.02
C SER A 144 -20.56 -20.02 -19.04
N ASP A 145 -19.44 -19.94 -19.78
CA ASP A 145 -18.98 -20.92 -20.78
C ASP A 145 -17.93 -21.88 -20.15
N PRO A 146 -18.03 -23.22 -20.26
CA PRO A 146 -17.35 -24.15 -19.33
C PRO A 146 -15.97 -24.70 -19.74
N GLU A 147 -15.34 -24.26 -20.82
CA GLU A 147 -14.10 -24.90 -21.28
C GLU A 147 -12.81 -24.25 -20.77
N ALA A 148 -12.33 -24.67 -19.59
CA ALA A 148 -10.92 -24.93 -19.27
C ALA A 148 -10.71 -24.97 -17.75
N VAL A 149 -10.47 -26.15 -17.15
CA VAL A 149 -9.44 -26.44 -16.14
C VAL A 149 -9.58 -27.92 -15.76
N THR A 150 -8.74 -28.76 -16.34
CA THR A 150 -8.50 -30.13 -15.85
C THR A 150 -7.37 -30.09 -14.81
N MET A 151 -7.67 -30.40 -13.55
CA MET A 151 -6.64 -30.82 -12.58
C MET A 151 -7.00 -32.22 -12.07
N GLU A 152 -6.09 -33.18 -12.32
CA GLU A 152 -6.17 -34.53 -11.77
C GLU A 152 -5.76 -34.53 -10.29
N ILE A 153 -6.56 -35.18 -9.44
CA ILE A 153 -6.20 -35.48 -8.04
C ILE A 153 -6.20 -37.00 -7.88
N ASP A 154 -5.06 -37.50 -7.43
CA ASP A 154 -4.74 -38.89 -7.12
C ASP A 154 -5.50 -39.36 -5.86
N ASN A 155 -6.06 -40.58 -5.90
CA ASN A 155 -7.02 -41.04 -4.90
C ASN A 155 -6.58 -42.39 -4.29
N GLU A 156 -6.08 -42.38 -3.04
CA GLU A 156 -5.73 -43.60 -2.29
C GLU A 156 -6.77 -43.97 -1.22
N ASN A 157 -7.77 -44.73 -1.69
CA ASN A 157 -8.42 -45.94 -1.16
C ASN A 157 -8.78 -46.13 0.34
N GLY A 158 -10.03 -46.59 0.58
CA GLY A 158 -10.38 -47.45 1.72
C GLY A 158 -11.88 -47.60 2.09
N ALA A 159 -12.65 -48.40 1.32
CA ALA A 159 -13.80 -49.29 1.69
C ALA A 159 -15.01 -48.73 2.49
N ASP A 160 -16.31 -49.00 2.24
CA ASP A 160 -17.02 -49.97 1.40
C ASP A 160 -18.51 -49.58 1.22
N ASN A 161 -19.00 -49.69 -0.04
CA ASN A 161 -20.30 -50.20 -0.51
C ASN A 161 -21.65 -49.59 -0.06
N ASN A 162 -22.25 -48.75 -0.93
CA ASN A 162 -23.41 -49.20 -1.72
C ASN A 162 -23.70 -48.28 -2.92
N SER A 163 -23.83 -48.90 -4.09
CA SER A 163 -23.96 -48.28 -5.40
C SER A 163 -25.36 -47.72 -5.68
N GLN A 164 -25.45 -46.43 -5.98
CA GLN A 164 -26.23 -45.97 -7.12
C GLN A 164 -25.53 -44.79 -7.79
N VAL A 165 -25.01 -45.08 -8.98
CA VAL A 165 -24.39 -44.14 -9.90
C VAL A 165 -25.48 -43.22 -10.43
N ASN A 166 -25.33 -41.93 -10.14
CA ASN A 166 -25.50 -40.87 -11.14
C ASN A 166 -24.57 -39.73 -10.71
N GLY A 167 -23.33 -39.83 -11.19
CA GLY A 167 -22.40 -38.73 -11.21
C GLY A 167 -22.91 -37.71 -12.20
N GLU A 168 -23.63 -36.73 -11.70
CA GLU A 168 -23.79 -35.45 -12.39
C GLU A 168 -22.90 -34.49 -11.60
N ASN A 169 -21.69 -34.28 -12.12
CA ASN A 169 -20.86 -33.14 -11.77
C ASN A 169 -21.71 -31.91 -12.02
N THR A 170 -22.36 -31.39 -10.98
CA THR A 170 -22.98 -30.09 -11.03
C THR A 170 -21.82 -29.11 -11.08
N GLU A 171 -21.42 -28.74 -12.30
CA GLU A 171 -20.83 -27.43 -12.55
C GLU A 171 -21.59 -26.44 -11.67
N VAL A 172 -20.89 -25.74 -10.78
CA VAL A 172 -21.53 -24.73 -9.95
C VAL A 172 -21.81 -23.52 -10.84
N GLY A 173 -22.76 -23.66 -11.75
CA GLY A 173 -23.43 -22.57 -12.41
C GLY A 173 -24.27 -21.86 -11.36
N TYR A 174 -24.04 -20.57 -11.16
CA TYR A 174 -24.86 -19.78 -10.26
C TYR A 174 -26.30 -19.74 -10.79
N THR A 175 -27.28 -20.01 -9.94
CA THR A 175 -28.66 -19.62 -10.26
C THR A 175 -28.73 -18.10 -10.35
N ILE A 176 -29.63 -17.55 -11.18
CA ILE A 176 -29.76 -16.10 -11.41
C ILE A 176 -29.81 -15.32 -10.08
N GLY A 177 -30.56 -15.82 -9.10
CA GLY A 177 -30.65 -15.20 -7.77
C GLY A 177 -29.37 -15.29 -6.94
N GLU A 178 -28.57 -16.35 -7.07
CA GLU A 178 -27.27 -16.47 -6.40
C GLU A 178 -26.24 -15.51 -7.00
N LEU A 179 -26.23 -15.34 -8.33
CA LEU A 179 -25.37 -14.39 -9.03
C LEU A 179 -25.71 -12.95 -8.66
N GLU A 180 -27.00 -12.60 -8.62
CA GLU A 180 -27.49 -11.31 -8.12
C GLU A 180 -27.02 -11.02 -6.70
N GLN A 181 -27.23 -11.98 -5.80
CA GLN A 181 -26.84 -11.87 -4.40
C GLN A 181 -25.32 -11.76 -4.25
N TRP A 182 -24.55 -12.51 -5.04
CA TRP A 182 -23.10 -12.42 -5.09
C TRP A 182 -22.66 -11.02 -5.54
N CYS A 183 -23.23 -10.49 -6.62
CA CYS A 183 -22.95 -9.13 -7.10
C CYS A 183 -23.24 -8.07 -6.03
N LEU A 184 -24.41 -8.17 -5.37
CA LEU A 184 -24.78 -7.27 -4.27
C LEU A 184 -23.80 -7.33 -3.10
N CYS A 185 -23.35 -8.52 -2.73
CA CYS A 185 -22.37 -8.70 -1.66
C CYS A 185 -21.02 -8.11 -2.05
N THR A 186 -20.53 -8.38 -3.27
CA THR A 186 -19.26 -7.86 -3.78
C THR A 186 -19.27 -6.34 -3.92
N LEU A 187 -20.34 -5.73 -4.43
CA LEU A 187 -20.54 -4.27 -4.44
C LEU A 187 -20.57 -3.68 -3.03
N GLY A 188 -21.22 -4.37 -2.09
CA GLY A 188 -21.21 -4.00 -0.68
C GLY A 188 -19.79 -4.01 -0.08
N TYR A 189 -18.98 -5.00 -0.45
CA TYR A 189 -17.58 -5.07 -0.05
C TYR A 189 -16.75 -3.95 -0.64
N LEU A 190 -16.85 -3.69 -1.95
CA LEU A 190 -16.19 -2.59 -2.62
C LEU A 190 -16.49 -1.24 -1.94
N LYS A 191 -17.76 -0.99 -1.63
CA LYS A 191 -18.18 0.22 -0.87
C LYS A 191 -17.54 0.27 0.51
N SER A 192 -17.58 -0.83 1.26
CA SER A 192 -17.03 -0.87 2.62
C SER A 192 -15.50 -0.70 2.65
N PHE A 193 -14.80 -1.30 1.68
CA PHE A 193 -13.36 -1.19 1.49
C PHE A 193 -12.97 0.24 1.14
N SER A 194 -13.66 0.82 0.16
CA SER A 194 -13.45 2.20 -0.28
C SER A 194 -13.61 3.20 0.87
N ARG A 195 -14.59 2.98 1.74
CA ARG A 195 -14.77 3.78 2.95
C ARG A 195 -13.65 3.58 3.97
N GLN A 196 -13.22 2.35 4.18
CA GLN A 196 -12.25 2.02 5.21
C GLN A 196 -10.86 2.59 4.92
N TYR A 197 -10.44 2.57 3.66
CA TYR A 197 -9.12 3.05 3.22
C TYR A 197 -9.24 4.37 2.45
N ALA A 198 -10.28 5.16 2.73
CA ALA A 198 -10.59 6.37 1.97
C ALA A 198 -9.40 7.34 1.94
N THR A 199 -8.73 7.54 3.08
CA THR A 199 -7.56 8.42 3.20
C THR A 199 -6.42 8.02 2.26
N GLU A 200 -6.14 6.73 2.17
CA GLU A 200 -5.12 6.15 1.32
C GLU A 200 -5.54 6.22 -0.15
N ILE A 201 -6.78 5.84 -0.46
CA ILE A 201 -7.32 5.86 -1.81
C ILE A 201 -7.35 7.27 -2.38
N TRP A 202 -7.72 8.28 -1.58
CA TRP A 202 -7.70 9.69 -2.01
C TRP A 202 -6.32 10.16 -2.44
N SER A 203 -5.25 9.65 -1.82
CA SER A 203 -3.89 10.00 -2.23
C SER A 203 -3.49 9.43 -3.61
N HIS A 204 -4.27 8.49 -4.15
CA HIS A 204 -4.05 7.83 -5.43
C HIS A 204 -5.23 7.97 -6.40
N ILE A 205 -6.17 8.89 -6.13
CA ILE A 205 -7.43 8.99 -6.89
C ILE A 205 -7.20 9.35 -8.36
N GLY A 206 -6.20 10.18 -8.68
CA GLY A 206 -5.89 10.56 -10.06
C GLY A 206 -5.53 9.35 -10.93
N MET A 207 -4.64 8.47 -10.44
CA MET A 207 -4.31 7.22 -11.12
C MET A 207 -5.55 6.31 -11.26
N LEU A 208 -6.36 6.20 -10.20
CA LEU A 208 -7.57 5.38 -10.27
C LEU A 208 -8.59 5.94 -11.26
N ASP A 209 -8.71 7.26 -11.41
CA ASP A 209 -9.59 7.87 -12.40
C ASP A 209 -9.13 7.62 -13.84
N GLU A 210 -7.81 7.66 -14.06
CA GLU A 210 -7.20 7.41 -15.37
C GLU A 210 -7.25 5.92 -15.76
N GLU A 211 -7.03 5.00 -14.82
CA GLU A 211 -6.81 3.58 -15.13
C GLU A 211 -7.98 2.65 -14.77
N VAL A 212 -8.83 3.03 -13.81
CA VAL A 212 -9.88 2.16 -13.25
C VAL A 212 -11.28 2.76 -13.44
N PHE A 213 -11.50 3.98 -12.97
CA PHE A 213 -12.80 4.67 -13.01
C PHE A 213 -13.03 5.40 -14.33
N VAL A 214 -12.58 4.79 -15.43
CA VAL A 214 -12.76 5.28 -16.80
C VAL A 214 -14.25 5.44 -17.15
N GLU A 215 -14.54 6.17 -18.22
CA GLU A 215 -15.93 6.48 -18.63
C GLU A 215 -16.79 5.22 -18.82
N SER A 216 -16.19 4.13 -19.31
CA SER A 216 -16.85 2.85 -19.58
C SER A 216 -17.10 1.96 -18.35
N ILE A 217 -16.65 2.34 -17.14
CA ILE A 217 -16.89 1.53 -15.95
C ILE A 217 -18.39 1.41 -15.67
N HIS A 218 -18.81 0.21 -15.28
CA HIS A 218 -20.21 -0.06 -14.98
C HIS A 218 -20.76 0.89 -13.87
N PRO A 219 -21.94 1.53 -14.07
CA PRO A 219 -22.48 2.54 -13.15
C PRO A 219 -22.64 2.06 -11.70
N LEU A 220 -23.04 0.80 -11.48
CA LEU A 220 -23.14 0.23 -10.13
C LEU A 220 -21.79 0.14 -9.41
N ILE A 221 -20.72 -0.20 -10.13
CA ILE A 221 -19.36 -0.28 -9.57
C ILE A 221 -18.91 1.13 -9.18
N ARG A 222 -19.07 2.10 -10.09
CA ARG A 222 -18.79 3.53 -9.84
C ARG A 222 -19.54 4.03 -8.61
N LYS A 223 -20.85 3.78 -8.55
CA LYS A 223 -21.71 4.17 -7.42
C LYS A 223 -21.26 3.55 -6.11
N ALA A 224 -20.90 2.27 -6.09
CA ALA A 224 -20.44 1.58 -4.89
C ALA A 224 -19.12 2.17 -4.37
N ALA A 225 -18.12 2.31 -5.23
CA ALA A 225 -16.82 2.89 -4.88
C ALA A 225 -16.95 4.35 -4.42
N PHE A 226 -17.65 5.18 -5.21
CA PHE A 226 -17.76 6.63 -4.93
C PHE A 226 -18.59 6.88 -3.68
N SER A 227 -19.64 6.10 -3.43
CA SER A 227 -20.39 6.16 -2.17
C SER A 227 -19.51 5.82 -0.97
N GLY A 228 -18.57 4.88 -1.11
CA GLY A 228 -17.60 4.57 -0.07
C GLY A 228 -16.62 5.71 0.17
N LEU A 229 -16.16 6.36 -0.89
CA LEU A 229 -15.23 7.50 -0.85
C LEU A 229 -15.88 8.83 -0.46
N CYS A 230 -17.21 8.85 -0.28
CA CYS A 230 -18.00 10.09 -0.15
C CYS A 230 -17.77 11.07 -1.31
N ARG A 231 -17.51 10.54 -2.51
CA ARG A 231 -17.31 11.31 -3.73
C ARG A 231 -18.66 11.58 -4.40
N GLN A 232 -18.89 12.83 -4.81
CA GLN A 232 -20.08 13.18 -5.58
C GLN A 232 -20.04 12.48 -6.95
N MET A 233 -21.17 11.90 -7.35
CA MET A 233 -21.35 11.46 -8.72
C MET A 233 -21.69 12.70 -9.54
N ASN A 234 -20.80 13.10 -10.45
CA ASN A 234 -21.18 14.07 -11.48
C ASN A 234 -22.31 13.43 -12.30
N GLN A 235 -23.45 14.12 -12.40
CA GLN A 235 -24.55 13.73 -13.26
C GLN A 235 -24.17 13.85 -14.73
#